data_AF-A0A1M7U514-F1
#
_entry.id   AF-A0A1M7U514-F1
#
_cell.length_a   1.000
_cell.length_b   1.000
_cell.length_c   1.000
_cell.angle_alpha   90.00
_cell.angle_beta   90.00
_cell.angle_gamma   90.00
#
_symmetry.space_group_name_H-M   'P 1'
#
loop_
_entity.id
_entity.type
_entity.pdbx_description
1 polymer ?
#
loop_
_entity_poly.entity_id
_entity_poly.type
_entity_poly.pdbx_seq_one_letter_code
_entity_poly.pdbx_strand_id
1 'polypeptide(L)'
;MADAIEQFDLEILNLQKCASPKTGSLRGDDEPRQSNITGRRVPVRHHGAATPVLQEPDPSVERQRAEPSELDRLYRSLAEVTSETYPRTAGLLASSTRKVAQKIIEEAGEVAIEAVRHRTRNVVRESADLLYHLVALWHRAGIDPTDAWIEMRRRADMLGIAEKPPKACREDRRRPIRDVKQPPEGNGA
;
A
#
# COMPACT_ATOMS: atom_id res chain seq x y z
N MET A 1 -27.51 -11.06 -10.91
CA MET A 1 -26.78 -10.82 -9.63
C MET A 1 -25.78 -11.94 -9.32
N ALA A 2 -25.79 -13.07 -10.04
CA ALA A 2 -24.74 -14.11 -10.01
C ALA A 2 -23.66 -13.89 -11.09
N ASP A 3 -24.01 -13.30 -12.23
CA ASP A 3 -23.14 -13.23 -13.41
C ASP A 3 -21.85 -12.42 -13.23
N ALA A 4 -21.85 -11.37 -12.42
CA ALA A 4 -20.64 -10.58 -12.19
C ALA A 4 -19.61 -11.34 -11.35
N ILE A 5 -20.06 -12.16 -10.39
CA ILE A 5 -19.17 -12.96 -9.52
C ILE A 5 -18.71 -14.25 -10.24
N GLU A 6 -19.54 -14.86 -11.08
CA GLU A 6 -19.10 -16.00 -11.89
C GLU A 6 -18.11 -15.61 -13.00
N GLN A 7 -18.18 -14.37 -13.52
CA GLN A 7 -17.13 -13.83 -14.39
C GLN A 7 -15.81 -13.60 -13.66
N PHE A 8 -15.84 -13.30 -12.36
CA PHE A 8 -14.63 -13.23 -11.51
C PHE A 8 -13.94 -14.60 -11.38
N ASP A 9 -14.71 -15.70 -11.28
CA ASP A 9 -14.14 -17.03 -11.02
C ASP A 9 -13.47 -17.68 -12.24
N LEU A 10 -13.96 -17.45 -13.47
CA LEU A 10 -13.36 -18.06 -14.68
C LEU A 10 -12.09 -17.35 -15.18
N GLU A 11 -11.96 -16.03 -15.02
CA GLU A 11 -10.77 -15.30 -15.50
C GLU A 11 -9.59 -15.38 -14.51
N ILE A 12 -9.83 -15.35 -13.19
CA ILE A 12 -8.77 -15.46 -12.16
C ILE A 12 -8.04 -16.81 -12.24
N LEU A 13 -8.78 -17.90 -12.50
CA LEU A 13 -8.21 -19.26 -12.57
C LEU A 13 -7.27 -19.47 -13.76
N ASN A 14 -7.41 -18.68 -14.83
CA ASN A 14 -6.55 -18.77 -16.00
C ASN A 14 -5.24 -17.96 -15.87
N LEU A 15 -5.18 -16.94 -15.02
CA LEU A 15 -3.96 -16.12 -14.84
C LEU A 15 -2.95 -16.66 -13.81
N GLN A 16 -3.38 -17.52 -12.89
CA GLN A 16 -2.48 -18.13 -11.90
C GLN A 16 -1.49 -19.15 -12.50
N LYS A 17 -1.61 -19.51 -13.79
CA LYS A 17 -0.71 -20.46 -14.47
C LYS A 17 0.59 -19.85 -15.01
N CYS A 18 0.75 -18.53 -15.06
CA CYS A 18 1.83 -17.90 -15.82
C CYS A 18 2.98 -17.28 -15.00
N ALA A 19 2.94 -17.26 -13.67
CA ALA A 19 3.95 -16.54 -12.88
C ALA A 19 4.76 -17.45 -11.94
N SER A 20 6.02 -17.72 -12.29
CA SER A 20 7.10 -18.07 -11.36
C SER A 20 8.44 -17.51 -11.86
N PRO A 21 9.38 -17.13 -10.96
CA PRO A 21 10.28 -16.00 -11.16
C PRO A 21 11.75 -16.42 -11.43
N LYS A 22 12.56 -15.52 -12.00
CA LYS A 22 14.03 -15.65 -11.98
C LYS A 22 14.69 -14.41 -11.36
N THR A 23 15.45 -14.68 -10.31
CA THR A 23 16.29 -13.79 -9.50
C THR A 23 17.64 -13.57 -10.18
N GLY A 24 18.14 -12.34 -10.16
CA GLY A 24 19.44 -11.95 -10.73
C GLY A 24 20.21 -11.08 -9.74
N SER A 25 21.22 -11.69 -9.11
CA SER A 25 22.18 -11.11 -8.16
C SER A 25 23.39 -10.57 -8.91
N LEU A 26 23.86 -9.36 -8.60
CA LEU A 26 25.25 -8.97 -8.84
C LEU A 26 25.79 -8.14 -7.66
N ARG A 27 26.84 -8.69 -7.04
CA ARG A 27 27.78 -8.08 -6.10
C ARG A 27 28.97 -7.48 -6.88
N GLY A 28 29.65 -6.55 -6.23
CA GLY A 28 31.10 -6.32 -6.31
C GLY A 28 31.45 -4.84 -6.52
N ASP A 29 32.57 -4.29 -6.06
CA ASP A 29 33.61 -4.61 -5.06
C ASP A 29 34.46 -3.31 -4.90
N ASP A 30 35.06 -3.12 -3.72
CA ASP A 30 36.38 -2.51 -3.39
C ASP A 30 36.81 -1.04 -3.75
N GLU A 31 36.97 -0.23 -2.68
CA GLU A 31 38.12 0.62 -2.18
C GLU A 31 39.32 1.05 -3.10
N PRO A 32 40.30 1.90 -2.66
CA PRO A 32 40.34 3.13 -1.82
C PRO A 32 41.34 4.23 -2.32
N ARG A 33 41.54 5.33 -1.55
CA ARG A 33 42.84 6.01 -1.22
C ARG A 33 42.59 7.43 -0.64
N GLN A 34 42.98 7.70 0.63
CA GLN A 34 44.21 8.41 1.09
C GLN A 34 44.32 9.87 0.55
N SER A 35 44.62 10.94 1.29
CA SER A 35 45.31 11.14 2.58
C SER A 35 45.46 12.67 2.84
N ASN A 36 45.95 13.03 4.05
CA ASN A 36 46.74 14.24 4.40
C ASN A 36 46.00 15.37 5.15
N ILE A 37 46.19 15.48 6.48
CA ILE A 37 47.26 16.22 7.19
C ILE A 37 47.07 17.74 7.12
N THR A 38 46.64 18.36 8.23
CA THR A 38 47.44 19.34 9.00
C THR A 38 46.58 19.98 10.09
N GLY A 39 47.03 19.86 11.34
CA GLY A 39 46.49 20.64 12.44
C GLY A 39 46.82 22.12 12.27
N ARG A 40 45.83 22.97 12.49
CA ARG A 40 46.05 24.40 12.78
C ARG A 40 45.11 24.81 13.91
N ARG A 41 45.68 24.88 15.11
CA ARG A 41 45.04 25.53 16.27
C ARG A 41 44.92 27.03 15.97
N VAL A 42 43.74 27.58 16.20
CA VAL A 42 43.44 29.03 16.16
C VAL A 42 42.60 29.35 17.41
N PRO A 43 42.79 30.52 18.06
CA PRO A 43 42.64 30.64 19.51
C PRO A 43 41.20 30.90 19.95
N VAL A 44 40.91 30.45 21.17
CA VAL A 44 39.71 30.79 21.93
C VAL A 44 39.69 32.30 22.18
N ARG A 45 38.72 33.01 21.58
CA ARG A 45 38.36 34.37 21.96
C ARG A 45 37.09 34.30 22.83
N HIS A 46 37.21 34.72 24.09
CA HIS A 46 36.09 35.05 24.94
C HIS A 46 35.65 36.48 24.65
N HIS A 47 34.56 36.68 23.90
CA HIS A 47 33.89 37.98 23.83
C HIS A 47 32.37 37.82 23.73
N GLY A 48 31.68 38.47 24.67
CA GLY A 48 30.36 39.05 24.48
C GLY A 48 29.19 38.09 24.59
N ALA A 49 28.31 38.34 25.55
CA ALA A 49 26.96 37.80 25.56
C ALA A 49 26.24 38.22 24.26
N ALA A 50 26.23 37.31 23.28
CA ALA A 50 25.32 37.41 22.15
C ALA A 50 23.94 37.03 22.68
N THR A 51 23.04 38.00 22.71
CA THR A 51 21.59 37.77 22.78
C THR A 51 21.26 36.62 21.82
N PRO A 52 20.51 35.59 22.24
CA PRO A 52 20.04 34.61 21.28
C PRO A 52 19.14 35.38 20.32
N VAL A 53 19.67 35.66 19.13
CA VAL A 53 18.83 36.03 18.00
C VAL A 53 17.91 34.84 17.85
N LEU A 54 16.65 35.02 18.21
CA LEU A 54 15.58 34.11 17.83
C LEU A 54 15.68 34.07 16.31
N GLN A 55 16.26 32.98 15.80
CA GLN A 55 16.32 32.72 14.39
C GLN A 55 14.86 32.59 13.97
N GLU A 56 14.34 33.64 13.35
CA GLU A 56 13.04 33.63 12.69
C GLU A 56 12.97 32.32 11.89
N PRO A 57 11.93 31.49 12.10
CA PRO A 57 11.85 30.21 11.43
C PRO A 57 11.95 30.45 9.93
N ASP A 58 12.86 29.71 9.29
CA ASP A 58 13.10 29.82 7.85
C ASP A 58 11.76 29.65 7.11
N PRO A 59 11.31 30.65 6.31
CA PRO A 59 10.05 30.58 5.58
C PRO A 59 10.02 29.45 4.53
N SER A 60 11.15 28.78 4.29
CA SER A 60 11.27 27.59 3.45
C SER A 60 10.86 26.31 4.18
N VAL A 61 10.99 26.28 5.52
CA VAL A 61 10.63 25.12 6.36
C VAL A 61 9.13 25.11 6.68
N GLU A 62 8.49 26.28 6.80
CA GLU A 62 7.03 26.35 6.97
C GLU A 62 6.23 26.09 5.69
N ARG A 63 6.79 26.37 4.50
CA ARG A 63 6.14 26.07 3.21
C ARG A 63 6.03 24.58 2.91
N GLN A 64 6.79 23.73 3.61
CA GLN A 64 6.66 22.28 3.55
C GLN A 64 5.75 21.72 4.66
N ARG A 65 4.90 22.56 5.28
CA ARG A 65 3.68 22.06 5.92
C ARG A 65 2.89 21.33 4.85
N ALA A 66 2.79 20.00 5.00
CA ALA A 66 2.30 19.07 4.00
C ALA A 66 1.16 19.64 3.14
N GLU A 67 1.47 19.93 1.87
CA GLU A 67 0.45 20.31 0.89
C GLU A 67 -0.64 19.22 0.90
N PRO A 68 -1.93 19.61 1.02
CA PRO A 68 -3.02 18.64 1.12
C PRO A 68 -3.03 17.77 -0.14
N SER A 69 -3.08 16.45 0.07
CA SER A 69 -3.11 15.48 -1.03
C SER A 69 -4.34 15.68 -1.90
N GLU A 70 -4.32 15.14 -3.12
CA GLU A 70 -5.48 15.20 -4.02
C GLU A 70 -6.75 14.58 -3.40
N LEU A 71 -6.59 13.58 -2.52
CA LEU A 71 -7.71 12.99 -1.77
C LEU A 71 -8.25 13.94 -0.70
N ASP A 72 -7.39 14.70 -0.02
CA ASP A 72 -7.81 15.72 0.95
C ASP A 72 -8.50 16.90 0.25
N ARG A 73 -8.03 17.25 -0.96
CA ARG A 73 -8.67 18.27 -1.81
C ARG A 73 -10.05 17.82 -2.26
N LEU A 74 -10.17 16.57 -2.72
CA LEU A 74 -11.45 15.98 -3.10
C LEU A 74 -12.41 15.94 -1.91
N TYR A 75 -11.97 15.41 -0.76
CA TYR A 75 -12.79 15.30 0.44
C TYR A 75 -13.37 16.66 0.88
N ARG A 76 -12.55 17.72 0.87
CA ARG A 76 -13.03 19.09 1.16
C ARG A 76 -14.01 19.60 0.10
N SER A 77 -13.72 19.34 -1.18
CA SER A 77 -14.59 19.78 -2.28
C SER A 77 -15.97 19.13 -2.23
N LEU A 78 -16.08 17.91 -1.69
CA LEU A 78 -17.37 17.22 -1.52
C LEU A 78 -18.30 17.94 -0.52
N ALA A 79 -17.77 18.72 0.43
CA ALA A 79 -18.59 19.49 1.36
C ALA A 79 -19.36 20.64 0.67
N GLU A 80 -18.82 21.14 -0.44
CA GLU A 80 -19.40 22.24 -1.22
C GLU A 80 -20.32 21.73 -2.35
N VAL A 81 -20.52 20.41 -2.44
CA VAL A 81 -21.34 19.82 -3.51
C VAL A 81 -22.81 20.14 -3.31
N THR A 82 -23.39 20.79 -4.31
CA THR A 82 -24.82 21.05 -4.41
C THR A 82 -25.42 20.33 -5.62
N SER A 83 -26.74 20.11 -5.61
CA SER A 83 -27.46 19.57 -6.77
C SER A 83 -27.43 20.48 -8.00
N GLU A 84 -27.19 21.78 -7.81
CA GLU A 84 -27.10 22.76 -8.90
C GLU A 84 -25.73 22.73 -9.57
N THR A 85 -24.65 22.68 -8.78
CA THR A 85 -23.28 22.73 -9.30
C THR A 85 -22.78 21.36 -9.74
N TYR A 86 -23.07 20.30 -8.99
CA TYR A 86 -22.56 18.95 -9.23
C TYR A 86 -23.68 17.89 -9.08
N PRO A 87 -24.66 17.85 -10.00
CA PRO A 87 -25.86 17.03 -9.85
C PRO A 87 -25.58 15.52 -9.71
N ARG A 88 -24.55 14.99 -10.39
CA ARG A 88 -24.19 13.56 -10.26
C ARG A 88 -23.63 13.24 -8.89
N THR A 89 -22.71 14.06 -8.40
CA THR A 89 -22.07 13.88 -7.09
C THR A 89 -23.09 14.11 -5.98
N ALA A 90 -23.92 15.14 -6.08
CA ALA A 90 -25.03 15.37 -5.16
C ALA A 90 -25.98 14.17 -5.12
N GLY A 91 -26.34 13.61 -6.28
CA GLY A 91 -27.14 12.39 -6.36
C GLY A 91 -26.47 11.16 -5.76
N LEU A 92 -25.14 11.04 -5.87
CA LEU A 92 -24.37 9.99 -5.21
C LEU A 92 -24.36 10.16 -3.69
N LEU A 93 -24.10 11.38 -3.19
CA LEU A 93 -24.06 11.68 -1.75
C LEU A 93 -25.44 11.53 -1.09
N ALA A 94 -26.50 11.89 -1.82
CA ALA A 94 -27.89 11.68 -1.39
C ALA A 94 -28.34 10.22 -1.46
N SER A 95 -27.57 9.34 -2.11
CA SER A 95 -27.91 7.92 -2.22
C SER A 95 -27.56 7.13 -0.95
N SER A 96 -28.06 5.89 -0.88
CA SER A 96 -27.79 5.02 0.27
C SER A 96 -26.34 4.54 0.30
N THR A 97 -25.81 4.25 1.50
CA THR A 97 -24.48 3.59 1.64
C THR A 97 -24.37 2.35 0.77
N ARG A 98 -25.46 1.58 0.63
CA ARG A 98 -25.48 0.38 -0.21
C ARG A 98 -25.12 0.69 -1.67
N LYS A 99 -25.63 1.80 -2.22
CA LYS A 99 -25.37 2.19 -3.61
C LYS A 99 -23.91 2.63 -3.80
N VAL A 100 -23.37 3.39 -2.85
CA VAL A 100 -21.96 3.80 -2.87
C VAL A 100 -21.03 2.59 -2.73
N ALA A 101 -21.33 1.67 -1.81
CA ALA A 101 -20.57 0.44 -1.63
C ALA A 101 -20.61 -0.46 -2.89
N GLN A 102 -21.75 -0.53 -3.57
CA GLN A 102 -21.86 -1.24 -4.85
C GLN A 102 -20.92 -0.64 -5.89
N LYS A 103 -20.85 0.69 -6.01
CA LYS A 103 -19.92 1.36 -6.92
C LYS A 103 -18.46 1.05 -6.60
N ILE A 104 -18.07 1.08 -5.32
CA ILE A 104 -16.71 0.71 -4.91
C ILE A 104 -16.34 -0.71 -5.36
N ILE A 105 -17.27 -1.67 -5.22
CA ILE A 105 -17.03 -3.06 -5.64
C ILE A 105 -16.88 -3.15 -7.16
N GLU A 106 -17.71 -2.43 -7.91
CA GLU A 106 -17.64 -2.35 -9.37
C GLU A 106 -16.26 -1.81 -9.82
N GLU A 107 -15.85 -0.64 -9.34
CA GLU A 107 -14.58 -0.02 -9.73
C GLU A 107 -13.36 -0.86 -9.29
N ALA A 108 -13.38 -1.44 -8.09
CA ALA A 108 -12.32 -2.34 -7.63
C ALA A 108 -12.19 -3.57 -8.53
N GLY A 109 -13.33 -4.07 -9.01
CA GLY A 109 -13.39 -5.14 -9.96
C GLY A 109 -12.78 -4.79 -11.32
N GLU A 110 -13.14 -3.62 -11.84
CA GLU A 110 -12.61 -3.12 -13.10
C GLU A 110 -11.10 -2.87 -13.04
N VAL A 111 -10.59 -2.29 -11.94
CA VAL A 111 -9.14 -2.16 -11.68
C VAL A 111 -8.43 -3.51 -11.78
N ALA A 112 -8.97 -4.53 -11.09
CA ALA A 112 -8.36 -5.86 -11.06
C ALA A 112 -8.35 -6.51 -12.45
N ILE A 113 -9.46 -6.42 -13.18
CA ILE A 113 -9.60 -6.97 -14.53
C ILE A 113 -8.68 -6.26 -15.52
N GLU A 114 -8.60 -4.93 -15.48
CA GLU A 114 -7.76 -4.17 -16.40
C GLU A 114 -6.26 -4.36 -16.10
N ALA A 115 -5.90 -4.62 -14.84
CA ALA A 115 -4.54 -5.00 -14.44
C ALA A 115 -4.16 -6.38 -14.98
N VAL A 116 -5.08 -7.35 -14.85
CA VAL A 116 -4.99 -8.69 -15.45
C VAL A 116 -4.80 -8.60 -16.98
N ARG A 117 -5.48 -7.67 -17.64
CA ARG A 117 -5.38 -7.44 -19.08
C ARG A 117 -4.16 -6.61 -19.51
N HIS A 118 -3.29 -6.23 -18.57
CA HIS A 118 -2.11 -5.38 -18.80
C HIS A 118 -2.41 -4.00 -19.41
N ARG A 119 -3.59 -3.44 -19.14
CA ARG A 119 -4.02 -2.14 -19.68
C ARG A 119 -3.75 -1.02 -18.67
N THR A 120 -2.47 -0.65 -18.55
CA THR A 120 -2.00 0.30 -17.52
C THR A 120 -2.75 1.63 -17.49
N ARG A 121 -3.13 2.18 -18.65
CA ARG A 121 -3.91 3.42 -18.72
C ARG A 121 -5.33 3.26 -18.15
N ASN A 122 -5.96 2.12 -18.38
CA ASN A 122 -7.28 1.84 -17.85
C ASN A 122 -7.19 1.59 -16.35
N VAL A 123 -6.19 0.83 -15.88
CA VAL A 123 -5.92 0.67 -14.44
C VAL A 123 -5.84 2.02 -13.73
N VAL A 124 -5.14 3.01 -14.31
CA VAL A 124 -5.07 4.36 -13.72
C VAL A 124 -6.44 5.04 -13.65
N ARG A 125 -7.26 4.91 -14.70
CA ARG A 125 -8.62 5.49 -14.73
C ARG A 125 -9.53 4.85 -13.70
N GLU A 126 -9.63 3.52 -13.70
CA GLU A 126 -10.49 2.81 -12.76
C GLU A 126 -9.99 2.97 -11.32
N SER A 127 -8.68 3.12 -11.12
CA SER A 127 -8.13 3.43 -9.79
C SER A 127 -8.54 4.81 -9.30
N ALA A 128 -8.62 5.79 -10.20
CA ALA A 128 -9.11 7.12 -9.86
C ALA A 128 -10.60 7.10 -9.49
N ASP A 129 -11.42 6.34 -10.23
CA ASP A 129 -12.84 6.19 -9.94
C ASP A 129 -13.08 5.42 -8.63
N LEU A 130 -12.30 4.37 -8.37
CA LEU A 130 -12.30 3.66 -7.08
C LEU A 130 -11.98 4.60 -5.91
N LEU A 131 -10.91 5.39 -6.02
CA LEU A 131 -10.51 6.34 -4.99
C LEU A 131 -11.58 7.42 -4.78
N TYR A 132 -12.19 7.91 -5.87
CA TYR A 132 -13.27 8.88 -5.79
C TYR A 132 -14.46 8.34 -5.00
N HIS A 133 -14.92 7.12 -5.32
CA HIS A 133 -16.03 6.50 -4.63
C HIS A 133 -15.72 6.16 -3.17
N LEU A 134 -14.47 5.80 -2.86
CA LEU A 134 -14.01 5.61 -1.48
C LEU A 134 -14.03 6.91 -0.67
N VAL A 135 -13.52 8.01 -1.22
CA VAL A 135 -13.55 9.34 -0.56
C VAL A 135 -14.99 9.83 -0.38
N ALA A 136 -15.87 9.60 -1.36
CA ALA A 136 -17.29 9.92 -1.22
C ALA A 136 -17.96 9.12 -0.09
N LEU A 137 -17.58 7.85 0.09
CA LEU A 137 -18.04 7.04 1.22
C LEU A 137 -17.53 7.59 2.56
N TRP A 138 -16.25 7.94 2.66
CA TRP A 138 -15.69 8.56 3.86
C TRP A 138 -16.40 9.86 4.23
N HIS A 139 -16.60 10.74 3.26
CA HIS A 139 -17.31 12.01 3.47
C HIS A 139 -18.72 11.77 4.01
N ARG A 140 -19.47 10.84 3.39
CA ARG A 140 -20.81 10.46 3.84
C ARG A 140 -20.81 9.85 5.25
N ALA A 141 -19.75 9.12 5.62
CA ALA A 141 -19.59 8.50 6.92
C ALA A 141 -19.00 9.43 7.99
N GLY A 142 -18.57 10.65 7.62
CA GLY A 142 -17.87 11.58 8.50
C GLY A 142 -16.48 11.09 8.93
N ILE A 143 -15.83 10.28 8.08
CA ILE A 143 -14.48 9.75 8.32
C ILE A 143 -13.48 10.67 7.64
N ASP A 144 -12.51 11.21 8.38
CA ASP A 144 -11.46 12.03 7.78
C ASP A 144 -10.43 11.13 7.07
N PRO A 145 -9.95 11.48 5.85
CA PRO A 145 -8.88 10.73 5.19
C PRO A 145 -7.63 10.54 6.06
N THR A 146 -7.35 11.49 6.96
CA THR A 146 -6.25 11.42 7.93
C THR A 146 -6.34 10.20 8.81
N ASP A 147 -7.54 9.77 9.22
CA ASP A 147 -7.74 8.58 10.04
C ASP A 147 -7.29 7.32 9.30
N ALA A 148 -7.57 7.24 7.99
CA ALA A 148 -7.10 6.14 7.14
C ALA A 148 -5.56 6.15 7.04
N TRP A 149 -4.94 7.31 6.89
CA TRP A 149 -3.48 7.44 6.86
C TRP A 149 -2.83 7.08 8.20
N ILE A 150 -3.46 7.45 9.33
CA ILE A 150 -3.02 7.06 10.67
C ILE A 150 -3.04 5.54 10.79
N GLU A 151 -4.14 4.89 10.39
CA GLU A 151 -4.25 3.44 10.44
C GLU A 151 -3.23 2.74 9.54
N MET A 152 -2.98 3.26 8.32
CA MET A 152 -1.96 2.72 7.43
C MET A 152 -0.55 2.82 8.03
N ARG A 153 -0.19 3.95 8.63
CA ARG A 153 1.09 4.12 9.33
C ARG A 153 1.20 3.14 10.51
N ARG A 154 0.15 3.04 11.32
CA ARG A 154 0.09 2.09 12.44
C ARG A 154 0.35 0.65 11.97
N ARG A 155 -0.25 0.24 10.85
CA ARG A 155 -0.01 -1.09 10.25
C ARG A 155 1.41 -1.25 9.76
N ALA A 156 1.95 -0.25 9.05
CA ALA A 156 3.32 -0.28 8.57
C ALA A 156 4.33 -0.39 9.73
N ASP A 157 4.10 0.33 10.82
CA ASP A 157 4.95 0.29 12.03
C ASP A 157 4.88 -1.08 12.73
N MET A 158 3.70 -1.72 12.73
CA MET A 158 3.50 -3.01 13.38
C MET A 158 3.90 -4.23 12.54
N LEU A 159 3.67 -4.18 11.22
CA LEU A 159 3.75 -5.33 10.33
C LEU A 159 4.89 -5.21 9.30
N GLY A 160 5.52 -4.04 9.19
CA GLY A 160 6.40 -3.70 8.09
C GLY A 160 5.64 -3.51 6.77
N ILE A 161 6.36 -3.11 5.71
CA ILE A 161 5.78 -2.90 4.36
C ILE A 161 5.36 -4.22 3.71
N ALA A 162 5.93 -5.34 4.15
CA ALA A 162 5.64 -6.68 3.66
C ALA A 162 4.65 -7.38 4.60
N GLU A 163 3.35 -7.09 4.49
CA GLU A 163 2.30 -7.84 5.18
C GLU A 163 2.32 -9.33 4.78
N LYS A 164 3.13 -10.14 5.47
CA LYS A 164 2.95 -11.59 5.58
C LYS A 164 3.63 -12.12 6.85
N PRO A 165 2.95 -12.18 8.01
CA PRO A 165 3.35 -13.16 9.01
C PRO A 165 3.30 -14.55 8.35
N PRO A 166 4.37 -15.35 8.42
CA PRO A 166 4.38 -16.68 7.81
C PRO A 166 3.19 -17.49 8.35
N LYS A 167 2.42 -18.11 7.45
CA LYS A 167 1.42 -19.12 7.83
C LYS A 167 2.14 -20.09 8.76
N ALA A 168 1.70 -20.19 10.01
CA ALA A 168 2.19 -21.22 10.91
C ALA A 168 2.04 -22.55 10.16
N CYS A 169 3.17 -23.16 9.81
CA CYS A 169 3.17 -24.51 9.29
C CYS A 169 2.49 -25.33 10.38
N ARG A 170 1.26 -25.81 10.13
CA ARG A 170 0.66 -26.82 10.99
C ARG A 170 1.68 -27.94 10.98
N GLU A 171 2.30 -28.16 12.13
CA GLU A 171 3.25 -29.22 12.33
C GLU A 171 2.56 -30.51 11.89
N ASP A 172 2.97 -30.96 10.69
CA ASP A 172 2.54 -32.22 10.15
C ASP A 172 3.02 -33.26 11.13
N ARG A 173 2.10 -33.72 11.98
CA ARG A 173 2.31 -34.86 12.86
C ARG A 173 2.52 -36.06 11.94
N ARG A 174 3.74 -36.18 11.44
CA ARG A 174 4.23 -37.36 10.72
C ARG A 174 3.90 -38.55 11.61
N ARG A 175 2.87 -39.29 11.24
CA ARG A 175 2.59 -40.59 11.84
C ARG A 175 3.86 -41.43 11.65
N PRO A 176 4.35 -42.11 12.69
CA PRO A 176 5.53 -42.95 12.53
C PRO A 176 5.25 -44.00 11.45
N ILE A 177 6.20 -44.14 10.54
CA ILE A 177 6.20 -45.16 9.48
C ILE A 177 6.11 -46.51 10.21
N ARG A 178 4.99 -47.22 10.04
CA ARG A 178 4.88 -48.61 10.52
C ARG A 178 5.80 -49.47 9.66
N ASP A 179 6.58 -50.30 10.34
CA ASP A 179 7.62 -51.16 9.82
C ASP A 179 7.22 -51.93 8.56
N VAL A 180 8.11 -51.89 7.56
CA VAL A 180 8.07 -52.74 6.38
C VAL A 180 8.25 -54.19 6.85
N LYS A 181 7.21 -55.01 6.72
CA LYS A 181 7.31 -56.45 6.94
C LYS A 181 8.11 -57.07 5.79
N GLN A 182 9.32 -57.54 6.08
CA GLN A 182 10.18 -58.31 5.18
C GLN A 182 9.42 -59.54 4.65
N PRO A 183 9.49 -59.87 3.35
CA PRO A 183 8.91 -61.09 2.82
C PRO A 183 9.72 -62.31 3.31
N PRO A 184 9.08 -63.45 3.62
CA PRO A 184 9.81 -64.64 4.01
C PRO A 184 10.61 -65.18 2.82
N GLU A 185 11.92 -65.32 3.05
CA GLU A 185 12.84 -66.01 2.16
C GLU A 185 12.41 -67.46 1.99
N GLY A 186 12.40 -67.91 0.73
CA GLY A 186 12.13 -69.31 0.40
C GLY A 186 13.28 -70.22 0.85
N ASN A 187 12.90 -71.33 1.46
CA ASN A 187 13.63 -72.60 1.49
C ASN A 187 12.57 -73.65 1.08
N GLY A 188 12.73 -74.48 0.06
CA GLY A 188 13.93 -75.19 -0.35
C GLY A 188 13.89 -76.62 0.20
N ALA A 189 12.94 -77.44 -0.29
CA ALA A 189 12.95 -78.91 -0.34
C ALA A 189 11.67 -79.42 -1.02
#